data_AF-A0A7J8XZ72-F1
#
_entry.id   AF-A0A7J8XZ72-F1
#
_cell.length_a   1.000
_cell.length_b   1.000
_cell.length_c   1.000
_cell.angle_alpha   90.00
_cell.angle_beta   90.00
_cell.angle_gamma   90.00
#
_symmetry.space_group_name_H-M   'P 1'
#
loop_
_entity.id
_entity.type
_entity.pdbx_description
1 polymer ?
#
loop_
_entity_poly.entity_id
_entity_poly.type
_entity_poly.pdbx_seq_one_letter_code
_entity_poly.pdbx_strand_id
1 'polypeptide(L)'
;MDASNETQKVFAQQITSGTDSNHWWETILDQLNPRELYERYSHFSKLIDLFHISQSKKIASASSMLTLTSPVEDVSTNFPPR
;
A
#
# COMPACT_ATOMS: atom_id res chain seq x y z
N MET A 1 24.18 16.66 9.49
CA MET A 1 22.84 16.05 9.34
C MET A 1 21.75 17.12 9.23
N ASP A 2 22.13 18.40 9.28
CA ASP A 2 21.23 19.51 9.58
C ASP A 2 20.50 20.05 8.35
N ALA A 3 21.10 19.94 7.16
CA ALA A 3 20.49 20.41 5.92
C ALA A 3 19.16 19.71 5.60
N SER A 4 19.09 18.38 5.77
CA SER A 4 17.90 17.56 5.46
C SER A 4 16.73 17.85 6.41
N ASN A 5 17.03 18.12 7.69
CA ASN A 5 16.03 18.48 8.70
C ASN A 5 15.41 19.85 8.39
N GLU A 6 16.24 20.83 8.05
CA GLU A 6 15.78 22.17 7.70
C GLU A 6 14.93 22.17 6.43
N THR A 7 15.28 21.35 5.42
CA THR A 7 14.45 21.23 4.20
C THR A 7 13.07 20.65 4.53
N GLN A 8 13.00 19.61 5.36
CA GLN A 8 11.72 19.03 5.81
C GLN A 8 10.85 20.04 6.57
N LYS A 9 11.45 20.87 7.41
CA LYS A 9 10.75 21.92 8.15
C LYS A 9 10.16 22.98 7.22
N VAL A 10 10.93 23.45 6.25
CA VAL A 10 10.48 24.41 5.25
C VAL A 10 9.32 23.84 4.43
N PHE A 11 9.40 22.57 4.04
CA PHE A 11 8.30 21.88 3.34
C PHE A 11 7.04 21.77 4.20
N ALA A 12 7.16 21.38 5.47
CA ALA A 12 6.03 21.31 6.39
C ALA A 12 5.35 22.68 6.58
N GLN A 13 6.13 23.75 6.55
CA GLN A 13 5.64 25.11 6.70
C GLN A 13 4.96 25.64 5.41
N GLN A 14 5.47 25.27 4.23
CA GLN A 14 4.81 25.61 2.96
C GLN A 14 3.45 24.93 2.81
N ILE A 15 3.34 23.64 3.16
CA ILE A 15 2.08 22.87 3.07
C ILE A 15 0.98 23.46 3.98
N THR A 16 1.37 24.00 5.14
CA THR A 16 0.43 24.60 6.10
C THR A 16 0.06 26.04 5.79
N SER A 17 0.82 26.72 4.92
CA SER A 17 0.64 28.16 4.62
C SER A 17 -0.54 28.49 3.69
N GLY A 18 -1.28 27.50 3.18
CA GLY A 18 -2.50 27.72 2.39
C GLY A 18 -2.30 28.41 1.04
N THR A 19 -1.06 28.58 0.58
CA THR A 19 -0.76 29.13 -0.74
C THR A 19 -0.97 28.04 -1.79
N ASP A 20 -1.89 28.31 -2.72
CA ASP A 20 -2.24 27.49 -3.90
C ASP A 20 -2.03 25.97 -3.73
N SER A 21 -2.94 25.34 -2.99
CA SER A 21 -2.89 23.91 -2.62
C SER A 21 -2.95 22.95 -3.81
N ASN A 22 -3.07 23.43 -5.04
CA ASN A 22 -3.10 22.57 -6.22
C ASN A 22 -1.69 22.29 -6.75
N HIS A 23 -0.72 23.17 -6.48
CA HIS A 23 0.63 23.11 -7.03
C HIS A 23 1.74 23.10 -5.96
N TRP A 24 1.39 23.00 -4.67
CA TRP A 24 2.38 22.95 -3.58
C TRP A 24 3.46 21.88 -3.76
N TRP A 25 3.13 20.77 -4.44
CA TRP A 25 4.06 19.67 -4.68
C TRP A 25 5.05 19.97 -5.82
N GLU A 26 4.75 20.87 -6.75
CA GLU A 26 5.65 21.26 -7.84
C GLU A 26 6.87 22.02 -7.30
N THR A 27 6.64 22.95 -6.35
CA THR A 27 7.73 23.69 -5.69
C THR A 27 8.67 22.76 -4.92
N ILE A 28 8.16 21.66 -4.37
CA ILE A 28 8.95 20.66 -3.66
C ILE A 28 9.78 19.81 -4.63
N LEU A 29 9.20 19.50 -5.80
CA LEU A 29 9.91 18.79 -6.86
C LEU A 29 11.03 19.63 -7.46
N ASP A 30 10.81 20.92 -7.71
CA ASP A 30 11.81 21.85 -8.24
C ASP A 30 12.99 22.07 -7.29
N GLN A 31 12.75 21.98 -5.98
CA GLN A 31 13.82 22.08 -4.96
C GLN A 31 14.61 20.78 -4.78
N LEU A 32 14.14 19.65 -5.33
CA LEU A 32 14.78 18.36 -5.16
C LEU A 32 15.88 18.14 -6.22
N ASN A 33 17.04 17.65 -5.79
CA ASN A 33 18.09 17.21 -6.71
C ASN A 33 17.58 16.03 -7.56
N PRO A 34 17.78 16.02 -8.89
CA PRO A 34 17.34 14.93 -9.78
C PRO A 34 17.74 13.52 -9.31
N ARG A 35 18.90 13.36 -8.67
CA ARG A 35 19.33 12.09 -8.08
C ARG A 35 18.43 11.64 -6.93
N GLU A 36 18.13 12.54 -6.00
CA GLU A 36 17.28 12.24 -4.84
C GLU A 36 15.85 11.98 -5.28
N LEU A 37 15.38 12.69 -6.31
CA LEU A 37 14.07 12.45 -6.91
C LEU A 37 13.97 11.04 -7.49
N TYR A 38 14.98 10.61 -8.24
CA TYR A 38 15.03 9.25 -8.79
C TYR A 38 15.06 8.17 -7.69
N GLU A 39 15.87 8.37 -6.65
CA GLU A 39 15.96 7.44 -5.53
C GLU A 39 14.63 7.32 -4.78
N ARG A 40 13.93 8.44 -4.52
CA ARG A 40 12.59 8.44 -3.93
C ARG A 40 11.60 7.70 -4.82
N TYR A 41 11.60 7.97 -6.12
CA TYR A 41 10.68 7.31 -7.06
C TYR A 41 10.91 5.79 -7.11
N SER A 42 12.18 5.36 -7.09
CA SER A 42 12.54 3.94 -7.01
C SER A 42 12.07 3.30 -5.71
N HIS A 43 12.22 4.01 -4.58
CA HIS A 43 11.74 3.53 -3.29
C HIS A 43 10.22 3.40 -3.25
N PHE A 44 9.48 4.40 -3.74
CA PHE A 44 8.03 4.34 -3.83
C PHE A 44 7.53 3.21 -4.74
N SER A 45 8.19 2.98 -5.88
CA SER A 45 7.84 1.88 -6.78
C SER A 45 7.94 0.53 -6.07
N LYS A 46 9.03 0.30 -5.31
CA LYS A 46 9.19 -0.92 -4.51
C LYS A 46 8.11 -1.08 -3.44
N LEU A 47 7.68 0.01 -2.81
CA LEU A 47 6.60 -0.04 -1.81
C LEU A 47 5.26 -0.43 -2.45
N ILE A 48 4.96 0.11 -3.63
CA ILE A 48 3.75 -0.24 -4.39
C ILE A 48 3.79 -1.73 -4.78
N ASP A 49 4.91 -2.22 -5.29
CA ASP A 49 5.08 -3.64 -5.62
C ASP A 49 4.84 -4.55 -4.41
N LEU A 50 5.43 -4.21 -3.26
CA LEU A 50 5.23 -4.96 -2.01
C LEU A 50 3.77 -4.93 -1.55
N PHE A 51 3.08 -3.81 -1.70
CA PHE A 51 1.66 -3.69 -1.38
C PHE A 51 0.82 -4.63 -2.25
N HIS A 52 1.06 -4.66 -3.56
CA HIS A 52 0.36 -5.55 -4.49
C HIS A 52 0.62 -7.04 -4.17
N ILE A 53 1.87 -7.40 -3.88
CA ILE A 53 2.22 -8.77 -3.47
C ILE A 53 1.50 -9.15 -2.18
N SER A 54 1.50 -8.26 -1.18
CA SER A 54 0.83 -8.48 0.11
C SER A 54 -0.68 -8.67 -0.04
N GLN A 55 -1.32 -7.82 -0.85
CA GLN A 55 -2.77 -7.89 -1.11
C GLN A 55 -3.14 -9.14 -1.89
N SER A 56 -2.34 -9.53 -2.88
CA SER A 56 -2.52 -10.77 -3.64
C SER A 56 -2.39 -12.00 -2.73
N LYS A 57 -1.42 -11.99 -1.82
CA LYS A 57 -1.27 -13.05 -0.80
C LYS A 57 -2.49 -13.14 0.12
N LYS A 58 -3.06 -12.00 0.53
CA LYS A 58 -4.27 -11.96 1.37
C LYS A 58 -5.46 -12.60 0.65
N ILE A 59 -5.63 -12.34 -0.64
CA ILE A 59 -6.70 -12.93 -1.47
C ILE A 59 -6.48 -14.44 -1.64
N ALA A 60 -5.26 -14.88 -1.92
CA ALA A 60 -4.93 -16.31 -2.05
C ALA A 60 -5.17 -17.07 -0.73
N SER A 61 -4.79 -16.50 0.41
CA SER A 61 -5.01 -17.09 1.73
C SER A 61 -6.49 -17.17 2.10
N ALA A 62 -7.27 -16.11 1.82
CA ALA A 62 -8.70 -16.10 2.07
C ALA A 62 -9.45 -17.07 1.14
N SER A 63 -9.05 -17.17 -0.13
CA SER A 63 -9.58 -18.14 -1.08
C SER A 63 -9.30 -19.58 -0.64
N SER A 64 -8.12 -19.86 -0.09
CA SER A 64 -7.74 -21.19 0.42
C SER A 64 -8.57 -21.62 1.65
N MET A 65 -8.88 -20.68 2.56
CA MET A 65 -9.75 -20.97 3.71
C MET A 65 -11.20 -21.25 3.32
N LEU A 66 -11.70 -20.60 2.26
CA LEU A 66 -13.05 -20.87 1.74
C LEU A 66 -13.17 -22.25 1.07
N THR A 67 -12.08 -22.83 0.57
CA THR A 67 -12.06 -24.20 0.02
C THR A 67 -12.03 -25.30 1.09
N LEU A 68 -11.67 -25.00 2.34
CA LEU A 68 -11.68 -25.98 3.44
C LEU A 68 -13.05 -26.09 4.13
N THR A 69 -13.95 -25.14 3.88
CA THR A 69 -15.31 -25.16 4.45
C THR A 69 -16.32 -25.50 3.36
N SER A 70 -16.09 -26.59 2.62
CA SER A 70 -17.17 -27.26 1.91
C SER A 70 -17.97 -28.09 2.93
N PRO A 71 -19.31 -28.10 2.90
CA PRO A 71 -20.15 -28.50 4.02
C PRO A 71 -20.17 -30.03 4.19
N VAL A 72 -20.13 -30.47 5.46
CA VAL A 72 -20.71 -31.70 6.03
C VAL A 72 -21.40 -32.60 4.98
N GLU A 73 -20.69 -33.66 4.55
CA GLU A 73 -21.33 -34.83 3.96
C GLU A 73 -21.99 -35.64 5.09
N ASP A 74 -23.14 -35.16 5.59
CA ASP A 74 -24.09 -36.01 6.32
C ASP A 74 -24.85 -36.85 5.29
N VAL A 75 -24.18 -37.85 4.72
CA VAL A 75 -24.84 -38.96 4.03
C VAL A 75 -24.87 -40.13 4.99
N SER A 76 -25.83 -40.08 5.93
CA SER A 76 -26.28 -41.26 6.66
C SER A 76 -27.34 -41.96 5.79
N THR A 77 -26.88 -42.80 4.87
CA THR A 77 -27.74 -43.80 4.21
C THR A 77 -28.13 -44.87 5.22
N ASN A 78 -29.28 -44.72 5.86
CA ASN A 78 -29.97 -45.82 6.54
C ASN A 78 -31.47 -45.77 6.20
N PHE A 79 -31.86 -46.52 5.16
CA PHE A 79 -33.26 -46.87 4.93
C PHE A 79 -33.64 -48.05 5.84
N PRO A 80 -34.82 -48.06 6.49
CA PRO A 80 -35.27 -49.26 7.19
C PRO A 80 -36.00 -50.22 6.22
N PRO A 81 -35.89 -51.54 6.43
CA PRO A 81 -36.66 -52.52 5.66
C PRO A 81 -38.12 -52.52 6.11
N ARG A 82 -39.03 -52.81 5.16
CA ARG A 82 -40.47 -52.93 5.37
C ARG A 82 -40.89 -54.40 5.33
#